data_AF-A0A9E2URD4-F1
#
_entry.id   AF-A0A9E2URD4-F1
#
_cell.length_a   1.000
_cell.length_b   1.000
_cell.length_c   1.000
_cell.angle_alpha   90.00
_cell.angle_beta   90.00
_cell.angle_gamma   90.00
#
_symmetry.space_group_name_H-M   'P 1'
#
loop_
_entity.id
_entity.type
_entity.pdbx_description
1 polymer ?
#
loop_
_entity_poly.entity_id
_entity_poly.type
_entity_poly.pdbx_seq_one_letter_code
_entity_poly.pdbx_strand_id
1 'polypeptide(L)'
;MFQKLKGAEERFLELEMLLSDPDIIKDREAYQKHVREHSVLSKIVSIYRSYKKNNEQIEESISLLKNEDPEIKELARDEIEVLGLKKEGFEKELRLL
;
A
#
# COMPACT_ATOMS: atom_id res chain seq x y z
N MET A 1 0.73 -10.98 9.28
CA MET A 1 1.00 -9.56 8.99
C MET A 1 0.14 -9.07 7.82
N PHE A 2 0.36 -9.54 6.59
CA PHE A 2 -0.35 -9.05 5.40
C PHE A 2 -1.88 -9.16 5.45
N GLN A 3 -2.45 -10.20 6.06
CA GLN A 3 -3.91 -10.28 6.26
C GLN A 3 -4.46 -9.13 7.13
N LYS A 4 -3.70 -8.69 8.14
CA LYS A 4 -4.10 -7.55 8.99
C LYS A 4 -4.02 -6.23 8.21
N LEU A 5 -2.99 -6.08 7.37
CA LEU A 5 -2.82 -4.91 6.51
C LEU A 5 -3.93 -4.81 5.45
N LYS A 6 -4.31 -5.94 4.87
CA LYS A 6 -5.44 -6.03 3.95
C LYS A 6 -6.74 -5.62 4.65
N GLY A 7 -7.02 -6.15 5.84
CA GLY A 7 -8.19 -5.74 6.62
C GLY A 7 -8.18 -4.25 7.00
N ALA A 8 -7.00 -3.69 7.30
CA ALA A 8 -6.86 -2.24 7.53
C ALA A 8 -7.15 -1.41 6.26
N GLU A 9 -6.71 -1.86 5.08
CA GLU A 9 -7.03 -1.21 3.80
C GLU A 9 -8.52 -1.31 3.47
N GLU A 10 -9.15 -2.47 3.66
CA GLU A 10 -10.59 -2.67 3.46
C GLU A 10 -11.40 -1.75 4.38
N ARG A 11 -11.03 -1.68 5.67
CA ARG A 11 -11.67 -0.79 6.64
C ARG A 11 -11.47 0.68 6.29
N PHE A 12 -10.29 1.05 5.81
CA PHE A 12 -10.02 2.41 5.38
C PHE A 12 -10.92 2.84 4.22
N LEU A 13 -11.11 1.96 3.22
CA LEU A 13 -12.03 2.20 2.11
C LEU A 13 -13.50 2.29 2.57
N GLU A 14 -13.91 1.43 3.49
CA GLU A 14 -15.24 1.48 4.11
C GLU A 14 -15.47 2.84 4.80
N LEU A 15 -14.47 3.34 5.54
CA LEU A 15 -14.55 4.65 6.19
C LEU A 15 -14.60 5.79 5.17
N GLU A 16 -13.86 5.73 4.06
CA GLU A 16 -13.97 6.73 2.98
C GLU A 16 -15.40 6.77 2.41
N MET A 17 -16.02 5.61 2.20
CA MET A 17 -17.41 5.53 1.76
C MET A 17 -18.37 6.13 2.79
N LEU A 18 -18.25 5.76 4.07
CA LEU A 18 -19.09 6.29 5.14
C LEU A 18 -18.92 7.81 5.31
N LEU A 19 -17.70 8.32 5.18
CA LEU A 19 -17.41 9.75 5.27
C LEU A 19 -17.92 10.55 4.07
N SER A 20 -18.26 9.88 2.97
CA SER A 20 -18.93 10.47 1.81
C SER A 20 -20.47 10.44 1.88
N ASP A 21 -21.04 9.69 2.84
CA ASP A 21 -22.48 9.55 3.02
C ASP A 21 -23.08 10.82 3.67
N PRO A 22 -24.03 11.52 3.00
CA PRO A 22 -24.68 12.70 3.57
C PRO A 22 -25.34 12.48 4.93
N ASP A 23 -25.82 11.27 5.24
CA ASP A 23 -26.47 10.98 6.50
C ASP A 23 -25.46 10.81 7.64
N ILE A 24 -24.27 10.27 7.34
CA ILE A 24 -23.14 10.27 8.28
C ILE A 24 -22.60 11.69 8.48
N ILE A 25 -22.52 12.50 7.42
CA ILE A 25 -22.03 13.89 7.52
C ILE A 25 -22.93 14.75 8.42
N LYS A 26 -24.26 14.51 8.40
CA LYS A 26 -25.21 15.20 9.29
C LYS A 26 -25.09 14.74 10.75
N ASP A 27 -24.67 13.49 10.99
CA ASP A 27 -24.38 12.96 12.32
C ASP A 27 -22.96 13.32 12.75
N ARG A 28 -22.85 14.42 13.51
CA ARG A 28 -21.56 14.94 13.99
C ARG A 28 -20.77 13.92 14.83
N GLU A 29 -21.43 13.06 15.61
CA GLU A 29 -20.75 12.10 16.47
C GLU A 29 -20.19 10.94 15.66
N ALA A 30 -21.02 10.37 14.78
CA ALA A 30 -20.60 9.32 13.85
C ALA A 30 -19.48 9.80 12.93
N TYR A 31 -19.63 10.98 12.33
CA TYR A 31 -18.62 11.58 11.47
C TYR A 31 -17.28 11.74 12.19
N GLN A 32 -17.26 12.31 13.40
CA GLN A 32 -16.03 12.47 14.17
C GLN A 32 -15.36 11.14 14.51
N LYS A 33 -16.16 10.11 14.83
CA LYS A 33 -15.65 8.76 15.09
C LYS A 33 -14.94 8.21 13.85
N HIS A 34 -15.61 8.26 12.69
CA HIS A 34 -15.07 7.73 11.44
C HIS A 34 -13.84 8.50 10.94
N VAL A 35 -13.80 9.83 11.07
CA VAL A 35 -12.62 10.64 10.73
C VAL A 35 -11.41 10.28 11.59
N ARG A 36 -11.61 10.08 12.90
CA ARG A 36 -10.51 9.67 13.80
C ARG A 36 -9.97 8.29 13.42
N GLU A 37 -10.87 7.34 13.19
CA GLU A 37 -10.49 5.99 12.78
C GLU A 37 -9.74 6.00 11.43
N HIS A 38 -10.26 6.72 10.44
CA HIS A 38 -9.62 6.89 9.14
C HIS A 38 -8.21 7.51 9.27
N SER A 39 -8.06 8.51 10.13
CA SER A 39 -6.76 9.16 10.38
C SER A 39 -5.74 8.20 11.00
N VAL A 40 -6.18 7.33 11.92
CA VAL A 40 -5.32 6.29 12.52
C VAL A 40 -4.86 5.28 11.46
N LEU A 41 -5.77 4.87 10.56
CA LEU A 41 -5.46 3.89 9.52
C LEU A 41 -4.69 4.48 8.33
N SER A 42 -4.75 5.80 8.11
CA SER A 42 -4.15 6.45 6.94
C SER A 42 -2.67 6.13 6.75
N LYS A 43 -1.88 6.18 7.84
CA LYS A 43 -0.43 5.93 7.77
C LYS A 43 -0.13 4.48 7.38
N ILE A 44 -0.75 3.50 8.04
CA ILE A 44 -0.49 2.08 7.78
C ILE A 44 -0.96 1.68 6.38
N VAL A 45 -2.10 2.20 5.92
CA VAL A 45 -2.63 1.95 4.57
C VAL A 45 -1.78 2.61 3.50
N SER A 46 -1.29 3.84 3.73
CA SER A 46 -0.38 4.51 2.79
C SER A 46 0.89 3.70 2.54
N ILE A 47 1.57 3.26 3.61
CA ILE A 47 2.79 2.45 3.48
C ILE A 47 2.48 1.10 2.85
N TYR A 48 1.36 0.47 3.21
CA TYR A 48 0.95 -0.81 2.62
C TYR A 48 0.66 -0.71 1.12
N ARG A 49 0.01 0.37 0.66
CA ARG A 49 -0.21 0.64 -0.77
C ARG A 49 1.11 0.86 -1.50
N SER A 50 2.06 1.60 -0.91
CA SER A 50 3.41 1.75 -1.48
C SER A 50 4.15 0.41 -1.58
N TYR A 51 4.04 -0.44 -0.56
CA TYR A 51 4.59 -1.79 -0.59
C TYR A 51 3.98 -2.64 -1.72
N LYS A 52 2.66 -2.60 -1.91
CA LYS A 52 1.97 -3.33 -3.00
C LYS A 52 2.46 -2.85 -4.37
N LYS A 53 2.50 -1.54 -4.59
CA LYS A 53 3.01 -0.96 -5.84
C LYS A 53 4.48 -1.35 -6.10
N ASN A 54 5.32 -1.35 -5.07
CA ASN A 54 6.71 -1.79 -5.20
C ASN A 54 6.80 -3.27 -5.59
N ASN A 55 5.93 -4.14 -5.08
CA ASN A 55 5.87 -5.53 -5.52
C ASN A 55 5.39 -5.66 -6.97
N GLU A 56 4.39 -4.89 -7.39
CA GLU A 56 3.95 -4.87 -8.80
C GLU A 56 5.11 -4.48 -9.73
N GLN A 57 5.89 -3.46 -9.35
CA GLN A 57 7.10 -3.06 -10.09
C GLN A 57 8.15 -4.18 -10.13
N ILE A 58 8.36 -4.91 -9.04
CA ILE A 58 9.27 -6.07 -9.03
C ILE A 58 8.78 -7.14 -10.02
N GLU A 59 7.49 -7.44 -10.03
CA GLU A 59 6.90 -8.42 -10.95
C GLU A 59 7.04 -7.99 -12.41
N GLU A 60 6.85 -6.70 -12.69
CA GLU A 60 7.10 -6.09 -14.00
C GLU A 60 8.58 -6.22 -14.40
N SER A 61 9.53 -5.85 -13.55
CA SER A 61 10.97 -5.98 -13.84
C SER A 61 11.39 -7.45 -14.00
N ILE A 62 10.82 -8.38 -13.22
CA ILE A 62 11.03 -9.84 -13.41
C ILE A 62 10.53 -10.28 -14.80
N SER A 63 9.42 -9.72 -15.28
CA SER A 63 8.93 -10.04 -16.63
C SER A 63 9.89 -9.58 -17.72
N LEU A 64 10.58 -8.45 -17.52
CA LEU A 64 11.59 -7.92 -18.44
C LEU A 64 12.83 -8.82 -18.55
N LEU A 65 13.13 -9.64 -17.54
CA LEU A 65 14.21 -10.63 -17.62
C LEU A 65 14.00 -11.68 -18.72
N LYS A 66 12.77 -11.82 -19.24
CA LYS A 66 12.45 -12.70 -20.37
C LYS A 66 12.80 -12.09 -21.73
N ASN A 67 13.18 -10.81 -21.78
CA ASN A 67 13.57 -10.14 -23.00
C ASN A 67 14.87 -10.75 -23.58
N GLU A 68 15.05 -10.78 -24.90
CA GLU A 68 16.24 -11.34 -25.52
C GLU A 68 17.46 -10.42 -25.39
N ASP A 69 17.24 -9.11 -25.25
CA ASP A 69 18.27 -8.09 -25.12
C ASP A 69 19.02 -8.19 -23.76
N PRO A 70 20.34 -8.42 -23.77
CA PRO A 70 21.16 -8.46 -22.56
C PRO A 70 21.17 -7.15 -21.77
N GLU A 71 21.11 -5.99 -22.42
CA GLU A 71 21.12 -4.68 -21.73
C GLU A 71 19.82 -4.49 -20.94
N ILE A 72 18.68 -4.85 -21.53
CA ILE A 72 17.38 -4.82 -20.85
C ILE A 72 17.36 -5.76 -19.64
N LYS A 73 17.97 -6.94 -19.77
CA LYS A 73 18.08 -7.90 -18.66
C LYS A 73 18.92 -7.36 -17.50
N GLU A 74 20.06 -6.73 -17.78
CA GLU A 74 20.91 -6.15 -16.73
C GLU A 74 20.20 -4.99 -16.04
N LEU A 75 19.56 -4.08 -16.79
CA LEU A 75 18.76 -3.00 -16.21
C LEU A 75 17.64 -3.53 -15.29
N ALA A 76 16.95 -4.59 -15.72
CA ALA A 76 15.92 -5.22 -14.91
C ALA A 76 16.47 -5.86 -13.62
N ARG A 77 17.69 -6.41 -13.64
CA ARG A 77 18.35 -6.97 -12.44
C ARG A 77 18.67 -5.88 -11.43
N ASP A 78 19.27 -4.79 -11.89
CA ASP A 78 19.59 -3.63 -11.05
C ASP A 78 18.31 -3.05 -10.41
N GLU A 79 17.25 -2.94 -11.20
CA GLU A 79 15.96 -2.44 -10.71
C GLU A 79 15.34 -3.37 -9.66
N ILE A 80 15.38 -4.70 -9.88
CA ILE A 80 14.90 -5.69 -8.90
C ILE A 80 15.68 -5.57 -7.58
N GLU A 81 17.00 -5.37 -7.62
CA GLU A 81 17.82 -5.20 -6.42
C GLU A 81 17.39 -3.96 -5.62
N VAL A 82 17.26 -2.82 -6.30
CA VAL A 82 16.84 -1.55 -5.68
C VAL A 82 15.42 -1.66 -5.10
N LEU A 83 14.49 -2.23 -5.86
CA LEU A 83 13.12 -2.45 -5.40
C LEU A 83 13.05 -3.46 -4.25
N GLY A 84 13.94 -4.45 -4.22
CA GLY A 84 14.08 -5.41 -3.12
C GLY A 84 14.46 -4.71 -1.81
N LEU A 85 15.46 -3.81 -1.85
CA LEU A 85 15.85 -3.02 -0.67
C LEU A 85 14.72 -2.10 -0.18
N LYS A 86 13.98 -1.46 -1.11
CA LYS A 86 12.81 -0.65 -0.76
C LYS A 86 11.71 -1.49 -0.11
N LYS A 87 11.45 -2.68 -0.64
CA LYS A 87 10.49 -3.63 -0.07
C LYS A 87 10.80 -3.96 1.38
N GLU A 88 12.07 -4.26 1.69
CA GLU A 88 12.50 -4.51 3.07
C GLU A 88 12.29 -3.31 3.98
N GLY A 89 12.53 -2.09 3.47
CA GLY A 89 12.23 -0.84 4.19
C GLY A 89 10.75 -0.75 4.57
N PHE A 90 9.85 -0.93 3.61
CA PHE A 90 8.42 -0.93 3.86
C PHE A 90 7.99 -2.03 4.84
N GLU A 91 8.53 -3.24 4.73
CA GLU A 91 8.21 -4.32 5.67
C GLU A 91 8.64 -4.00 7.10
N LYS A 92 9.79 -3.33 7.28
CA LYS A 92 10.24 -2.87 8.60
C LYS A 92 9.31 -1.80 9.15
N GLU A 93 8.96 -0.80 8.36
CA GLU A 93 8.02 0.26 8.76
C GLU A 93 6.65 -0.31 9.14
N LEU A 94 6.11 -1.24 8.35
CA LEU A 94 4.83 -1.90 8.62
C LEU A 94 4.84 -2.79 9.86
N ARG A 95 6.00 -3.29 10.30
CA ARG A 95 6.14 -4.06 11.54
C ARG A 95 6.21 -3.19 12.79
N LEU A 96 6.61 -1.92 12.63
CA LEU A 96 6.74 -0.96 13.74
C LEU A 96 5.43 -0.22 14.07
N LEU A 97 4.42 -0.34 13.19
CA LEU A 97 3.07 0.20 13.35
C LEU A 97 2.12 -0.87 13.94
#